data_AF-A0A8C6GTS6-F1
#
_entry.id   AF-A0A8C6GTS6-F1
#
_cell.length_a   1.000
_cell.length_b   1.000
_cell.length_c   1.000
_cell.angle_alpha   90.00
_cell.angle_beta   90.00
_cell.angle_gamma   90.00
#
_symmetry.space_group_name_H-M   'P 1'
#
loop_
_entity.id
_entity.type
_entity.pdbx_description
1 polymer ?
#
loop_
_entity_poly.entity_id
_entity_poly.type
_entity_poly.pdbx_seq_one_letter_code
_entity_poly.pdbx_strand_id
1 'polypeptide(L)'
;MDSLQMRQFSVLLWKNFLLKSRNVVGLVVEIILIFLLFVWTLTVRRISKKTSISDVIFNPILLTLPKFLNENFDYELAYVPSESNAARNITEMVKKDLNFNFKVQGFPSEESFERYIKYENKDAYVLAAIVFDHKFKTSNERLPLQDTSEKDFLSCSIQ
;
A
#
# COMPACT_ATOMS: atom_id res chain seq x y z
N MET A 1 26.72 8.73 70.65
CA MET A 1 25.46 9.04 69.96
C MET A 1 24.62 7.78 69.99
N ASP A 2 23.51 7.85 70.70
CA ASP A 2 22.85 6.67 71.24
C ASP A 2 22.16 5.87 70.13
N SER A 3 22.25 4.54 70.17
CA SER A 3 21.68 3.63 69.16
C SER A 3 20.18 3.88 68.92
N LEU A 4 19.49 4.43 69.92
CA LEU A 4 18.09 4.84 69.86
C LEU A 4 17.86 6.04 68.92
N GLN A 5 18.74 7.04 68.94
CA GLN A 5 18.65 8.24 68.09
C GLN A 5 18.89 7.89 66.62
N MET A 6 19.83 6.98 66.34
CA MET A 6 20.08 6.49 64.97
C MET A 6 18.87 5.74 64.42
N ARG A 7 18.20 4.93 65.25
CA ARG A 7 16.98 4.22 64.88
C ARG A 7 15.83 5.17 64.56
N GLN A 8 15.65 6.22 65.37
CA GLN A 8 14.65 7.26 65.11
C GLN A 8 14.95 8.02 63.82
N PHE A 9 16.21 8.37 63.58
CA PHE A 9 16.65 9.02 62.35
C PHE A 9 16.43 8.15 61.11
N SER A 10 16.73 6.84 61.18
CA SER A 10 16.45 5.89 60.09
C SER A 10 14.97 5.75 59.78
N VAL A 11 14.09 5.76 60.79
CA VAL A 11 12.63 5.71 60.58
C VAL A 11 12.12 7.01 59.93
N LEU A 12 12.68 8.16 60.30
CA LEU A 12 12.35 9.46 59.70
C LEU A 12 12.83 9.56 58.25
N LEU A 13 14.02 9.06 57.95
CA LEU A 13 14.54 8.94 56.59
C LEU A 13 13.71 7.95 55.77
N TRP A 14 13.36 6.79 56.33
CA TRP A 14 12.52 5.80 55.68
C TRP A 14 11.15 6.37 55.33
N LYS A 15 10.50 7.09 56.26
CA LYS A 15 9.22 7.76 55.98
C LYS A 15 9.34 8.83 54.89
N ASN A 16 10.39 9.66 54.92
CA ASN A 16 10.61 10.68 53.89
C ASN A 16 10.96 10.08 52.52
N PHE A 17 11.78 9.03 52.50
CA PHE A 17 12.15 8.31 51.29
C PHE A 17 10.94 7.62 50.66
N LEU A 18 10.09 6.97 51.47
CA LEU A 18 8.89 6.30 50.98
C LEU A 18 7.86 7.29 50.43
N LEU A 19 7.72 8.48 51.06
CA LEU A 19 6.86 9.55 50.55
C LEU A 19 7.40 10.15 49.23
N LYS A 20 8.71 10.38 49.14
CA LYS A 20 9.37 10.91 47.93
C LYS A 20 9.40 9.89 46.79
N SER A 21 9.58 8.61 47.12
CA SER A 21 9.62 7.48 46.19
C SER A 21 8.27 7.29 45.49
N ARG A 22 7.13 7.45 46.18
CA ARG A 22 5.80 7.33 45.54
C ARG A 22 5.58 8.31 44.38
N ASN A 23 6.14 9.52 44.46
CA ASN A 23 6.02 10.50 43.38
C ASN A 23 7.00 10.23 42.22
N VAL A 24 8.22 9.79 42.53
CA VAL A 24 9.23 9.42 41.52
C VAL A 24 8.85 8.11 40.81
N VAL A 25 8.32 7.12 41.54
CA VAL A 25 7.83 5.86 41.01
C VAL A 25 6.66 6.09 40.05
N GLY A 26 5.76 7.05 40.35
CA GLY A 26 4.70 7.44 39.43
C GLY A 26 5.23 7.91 38.07
N LEU A 27 6.18 8.84 38.07
CA LEU A 27 6.82 9.33 36.85
C LEU A 27 7.59 8.23 36.10
N VAL A 28 8.29 7.35 36.82
CA VAL A 28 9.01 6.23 36.20
C VAL A 28 8.04 5.24 35.55
N VAL A 29 6.92 4.92 36.20
CA VAL A 29 5.87 4.04 35.65
C VAL A 29 5.23 4.66 34.41
N GLU A 30 4.97 5.96 34.43
CA GLU A 30 4.41 6.69 33.28
C GLU A 30 5.35 6.66 32.08
N ILE A 31 6.64 6.92 32.29
CA ILE A 31 7.66 6.82 31.24
C ILE A 31 7.72 5.38 30.70
N ILE A 32 7.76 4.38 31.58
CA ILE A 32 7.78 2.96 31.16
C ILE A 32 6.54 2.62 30.33
N LEU A 33 5.36 3.11 30.70
CA LEU A 33 4.12 2.87 29.97
C LEU A 33 4.18 3.44 28.54
N ILE A 34 4.68 4.67 28.38
CA ILE A 34 4.88 5.30 27.07
C ILE A 34 5.83 4.48 26.20
N PHE A 35 6.93 4.01 26.77
CA PHE A 35 7.89 3.15 26.07
C PHE A 35 7.28 1.80 25.65
N LEU A 36 6.46 1.18 26.50
CA LEU A 36 5.77 -0.07 26.17
C LEU A 36 4.81 0.10 24.99
N LEU A 37 4.02 1.17 24.98
CA LEU A 37 3.12 1.49 23.88
C LEU A 37 3.88 1.77 22.58
N PHE A 38 5.03 2.44 22.66
CA PHE A 38 5.88 2.71 21.50
C PHE A 38 6.46 1.42 20.91
N VAL A 39 7.00 0.52 21.73
CA VAL A 39 7.52 -0.77 21.27
C VAL A 39 6.40 -1.66 20.70
N TRP A 40 5.23 -1.65 21.34
CA TRP A 40 4.05 -2.38 20.86
C TRP A 40 3.60 -1.92 19.47
N THR A 41 3.42 -0.61 19.28
CA THR A 41 3.01 -0.04 17.99
C THR A 41 4.01 -0.31 16.87
N LEU A 42 5.31 -0.23 17.15
CA LEU A 42 6.36 -0.63 16.20
C LEU A 42 6.29 -2.12 15.85
N THR A 43 6.02 -2.97 16.83
CA THR A 43 5.92 -4.42 16.65
C THR A 43 4.71 -4.77 15.79
N VAL A 44 3.54 -4.19 16.10
CA VAL A 44 2.32 -4.31 15.30
C VAL A 44 2.59 -3.87 13.86
N ARG A 45 3.20 -2.70 13.64
CA ARG A 45 3.54 -2.22 12.29
C ARG A 45 4.48 -3.18 11.55
N ARG A 46 5.44 -3.78 12.26
CA ARG A 46 6.38 -4.76 11.68
C ARG A 46 5.70 -6.07 11.29
N ILE A 47 4.71 -6.50 12.06
CA ILE A 47 3.90 -7.70 11.76
C ILE A 47 2.94 -7.41 10.60
N SER A 48 2.26 -6.26 10.60
CA SER A 48 1.31 -5.88 9.53
C SER A 48 1.98 -5.68 8.17
N LYS A 49 3.26 -5.28 8.15
CA LYS A 49 4.05 -5.20 6.90
C LYS A 49 4.33 -6.57 6.24
N LYS A 50 3.96 -7.69 6.86
CA LYS A 50 4.24 -9.05 6.37
C LYS A 50 3.02 -9.81 5.82
N THR A 51 1.90 -9.14 5.59
CA THR A 51 0.81 -9.74 4.81
C THR A 51 1.10 -9.57 3.32
N SER A 52 2.15 -10.23 2.83
CA SER A 52 2.26 -10.54 1.41
C SER A 52 1.10 -11.50 1.12
N ILE A 53 0.09 -10.98 0.44
CA ILE A 53 -1.07 -11.75 -0.03
C ILE A 53 -0.49 -12.89 -0.89
N SER A 54 -0.55 -14.11 -0.37
CA SER A 54 -0.16 -15.31 -1.10
C SER A 54 -1.10 -15.43 -2.30
N ASP A 55 -0.55 -15.81 -3.46
CA ASP A 55 -1.24 -15.87 -4.76
C ASP A 55 -2.71 -16.26 -4.62
N VAL A 56 -3.58 -15.25 -4.63
CA VAL A 56 -5.01 -15.47 -4.67
C VAL A 56 -5.33 -15.81 -6.11
N ILE A 57 -5.51 -17.11 -6.36
CA ILE A 57 -6.03 -17.59 -7.62
C ILE A 57 -7.51 -17.16 -7.65
N PHE A 58 -7.77 -16.04 -8.29
CA PHE A 58 -9.13 -15.61 -8.57
C PHE A 58 -9.70 -16.49 -9.67
N ASN A 59 -10.86 -17.10 -9.41
CA ASN A 59 -11.60 -17.75 -10.48
C ASN A 59 -11.94 -16.71 -11.55
N PRO A 60 -11.79 -17.05 -12.85
CA PRO A 60 -12.10 -16.11 -13.92
C PRO A 60 -13.59 -15.76 -13.85
N ILE A 61 -13.89 -14.53 -13.45
CA ILE A 61 -15.22 -13.96 -13.51
C ILE A 61 -15.44 -13.49 -14.94
N LEU A 62 -16.62 -13.77 -15.50
CA LEU A 62 -17.03 -13.22 -16.78
C LEU A 62 -17.06 -11.69 -16.67
N LEU A 63 -16.19 -11.02 -17.44
CA LEU A 63 -16.13 -9.57 -17.48
C LEU A 63 -17.40 -9.04 -18.17
N THR A 64 -18.43 -8.74 -17.41
CA THR A 64 -19.58 -7.99 -17.91
C THR A 64 -19.32 -6.50 -17.76
N LEU A 65 -19.56 -5.74 -18.82
CA LEU A 65 -19.47 -4.29 -18.78
C LEU A 65 -20.39 -3.75 -17.67
N PRO A 66 -19.87 -2.97 -16.71
CA PRO A 66 -20.70 -2.46 -15.66
C PRO A 66 -21.72 -1.45 -16.20
N LYS A 67 -22.95 -1.55 -15.72
CA LYS A 67 -24.12 -0.76 -16.19
C LYS A 67 -23.97 0.76 -16.03
N PHE A 68 -22.95 1.24 -15.33
CA PHE A 68 -22.69 2.67 -15.14
C PHE A 68 -21.94 3.31 -16.32
N LEU A 69 -21.36 2.50 -17.23
CA LEU A 69 -20.68 3.02 -18.41
C LEU A 69 -21.72 3.45 -19.44
N ASN A 70 -21.65 4.72 -19.84
CA ASN A 70 -22.56 5.30 -20.80
C ASN A 70 -21.98 5.14 -22.20
N GLU A 71 -22.70 4.45 -23.08
CA GLU A 71 -22.24 4.11 -24.45
C GLU A 71 -21.92 5.34 -25.33
N ASN A 72 -22.35 6.53 -24.91
CA ASN A 72 -22.13 7.79 -25.65
C ASN A 72 -20.75 8.41 -25.43
N PHE A 73 -19.95 7.91 -24.49
CA PHE A 73 -18.60 8.42 -24.24
C PHE A 73 -17.52 7.55 -24.86
N ASP A 74 -16.52 8.20 -25.45
CA ASP A 74 -15.31 7.52 -25.91
C ASP A 74 -14.44 7.16 -24.70
N TYR A 75 -14.40 5.87 -24.39
CA TYR A 75 -13.57 5.33 -23.33
C TYR A 75 -12.25 4.78 -23.89
N GLU A 76 -11.17 5.07 -23.18
CA GLU A 76 -9.83 4.57 -23.52
C GLU A 76 -9.34 3.56 -22.48
N LEU A 77 -8.67 2.52 -22.97
CA LEU A 77 -7.96 1.53 -22.18
C LEU A 77 -6.46 1.69 -22.45
N ALA A 78 -5.73 2.06 -21.40
CA ALA A 78 -4.31 2.34 -21.50
C ALA A 78 -3.46 1.10 -21.14
N TYR A 79 -2.25 1.01 -21.68
CA TYR A 79 -1.29 0.00 -21.25
C TYR A 79 0.15 0.52 -21.22
N VAL A 80 0.93 0.02 -20.27
CA VAL A 80 2.33 0.39 -20.02
C VAL A 80 3.16 -0.86 -19.69
N PRO A 81 4.34 -1.06 -20.29
CA PRO A 81 4.97 -0.24 -21.33
C PRO A 81 4.47 -0.58 -22.75
N SER A 82 4.43 0.42 -23.63
CA SER A 82 3.98 0.30 -25.03
C SER A 82 4.85 -0.63 -25.88
N GLU A 83 6.10 -0.82 -25.46
CA GLU A 83 7.08 -1.67 -26.13
C GLU A 83 6.74 -3.16 -26.00
N SER A 84 5.94 -3.55 -25.00
CA SER A 84 5.58 -4.94 -24.76
C SER A 84 4.35 -5.37 -25.56
N ASN A 85 4.54 -6.33 -26.47
CA ASN A 85 3.42 -6.97 -27.17
C ASN A 85 2.57 -7.81 -26.21
N ALA A 86 3.15 -8.31 -25.12
CA ALA A 86 2.39 -9.01 -24.10
C ALA A 86 1.38 -8.08 -23.41
N ALA A 87 1.82 -6.87 -23.03
CA ALA A 87 0.94 -5.87 -22.44
C ALA A 87 -0.18 -5.44 -23.41
N ARG A 88 0.17 -5.23 -24.68
CA ARG A 88 -0.80 -4.93 -25.73
C ARG A 88 -1.82 -6.05 -25.93
N ASN A 89 -1.39 -7.29 -26.09
CA ASN A 89 -2.27 -8.43 -26.35
C ASN A 89 -3.29 -8.65 -25.21
N ILE A 90 -2.85 -8.47 -23.96
CA ILE A 90 -3.74 -8.60 -22.80
C ILE A 90 -4.80 -7.50 -22.82
N THR A 91 -4.39 -6.28 -23.14
CA THR A 91 -5.30 -5.13 -23.25
C THR A 91 -6.32 -5.33 -24.38
N GLU A 92 -5.89 -5.86 -25.52
CA GLU A 92 -6.78 -6.23 -26.63
C GLU A 92 -7.72 -7.39 -26.28
N MET A 93 -7.26 -8.38 -25.51
CA MET A 93 -8.11 -9.43 -24.96
C MET A 93 -9.20 -8.88 -24.04
N VAL A 94 -8.84 -7.99 -23.11
CA VAL A 94 -9.80 -7.36 -22.19
C VAL A 94 -10.86 -6.56 -22.97
N LYS A 95 -10.43 -5.81 -24.00
CA LYS A 95 -11.36 -5.12 -24.91
C LYS A 95 -12.35 -6.10 -25.57
N LYS A 96 -11.84 -7.24 -26.05
CA LYS A 96 -12.66 -8.27 -26.72
C LYS A 96 -13.65 -8.91 -25.76
N ASP A 97 -13.22 -9.23 -24.54
CA ASP A 97 -14.04 -9.90 -23.53
C ASP A 97 -15.17 -9.00 -23.02
N LEU A 98 -14.90 -7.70 -22.86
CA LEU A 98 -15.91 -6.71 -22.48
C LEU A 98 -16.88 -6.35 -23.62
N ASN A 99 -16.59 -6.77 -24.86
CA ASN A 99 -17.38 -6.53 -26.07
C ASN A 99 -17.85 -5.07 -26.23
N PHE A 100 -16.97 -4.12 -25.89
CA PHE A 100 -17.24 -2.68 -25.93
C PHE A 100 -16.16 -1.96 -26.76
N ASN A 101 -16.51 -0.84 -27.39
CA ASN A 101 -15.63 -0.15 -28.32
C ASN A 101 -14.61 0.77 -27.60
N PHE A 102 -13.74 0.18 -26.78
CA PHE A 102 -12.64 0.92 -26.17
C PHE A 102 -11.57 1.29 -27.20
N LYS A 103 -11.03 2.50 -27.12
CA LYS A 103 -9.78 2.85 -27.81
C LYS A 103 -8.60 2.36 -26.97
N VAL A 104 -7.70 1.60 -27.59
CA VAL A 104 -6.51 1.06 -26.90
C VAL A 104 -5.34 1.99 -27.15
N GLN A 105 -4.72 2.49 -26.07
CA GLN A 105 -3.62 3.44 -26.14
C GLN A 105 -2.41 2.94 -25.34
N GLY A 106 -1.26 2.84 -25.97
CA GLY A 106 -0.01 2.43 -25.31
C GLY A 106 0.83 3.64 -24.90
N PHE A 107 1.47 3.55 -23.73
CA PHE A 107 2.44 4.54 -23.27
C PHE A 107 3.79 3.89 -22.94
N PRO A 108 4.92 4.54 -23.27
CA PRO A 108 6.25 3.96 -23.06
C PRO A 108 6.60 3.84 -21.56
N SER A 109 6.11 4.74 -20.73
CA SER A 109 6.40 4.78 -19.28
C SER A 109 5.20 5.25 -18.46
N GLU A 110 5.20 4.92 -17.16
CA GLU A 110 4.19 5.41 -16.23
C GLU A 110 4.16 6.94 -16.17
N GLU A 111 5.34 7.58 -16.18
CA GLU A 111 5.42 9.05 -16.18
C GLU A 111 4.75 9.66 -17.42
N SER A 112 4.92 9.05 -18.60
CA SER A 112 4.26 9.52 -19.82
C SER A 112 2.74 9.34 -19.76
N PHE A 113 2.26 8.25 -19.17
CA PHE A 113 0.85 8.00 -18.94
C PHE A 113 0.24 9.00 -17.93
N GLU A 114 0.92 9.27 -16.82
CA GLU A 114 0.46 10.26 -15.83
C GLU A 114 0.36 11.66 -16.43
N ARG A 115 1.37 12.06 -17.22
CA ARG A 115 1.37 13.36 -17.91
C ARG A 115 0.20 13.45 -18.89
N TYR A 116 -0.08 12.37 -19.61
CA TYR A 116 -1.20 12.31 -20.54
C TYR A 116 -2.53 12.54 -19.83
N ILE A 117 -2.82 11.82 -18.74
CA ILE A 117 -4.07 12.01 -17.97
C ILE A 117 -4.15 13.43 -17.40
N LYS A 118 -3.03 13.96 -16.90
CA LYS A 118 -3.04 15.22 -16.15
C LYS A 118 -3.19 16.46 -17.03
N TYR A 119 -2.63 16.43 -18.25
CA TYR A 119 -2.50 17.65 -19.07
C TYR A 119 -3.07 17.54 -20.48
N GLU A 120 -3.07 16.34 -21.07
CA GLU A 120 -3.35 16.15 -22.50
C GLU A 120 -4.74 15.54 -22.75
N ASN A 121 -5.21 14.67 -21.87
CA ASN A 121 -6.49 14.00 -22.00
C ASN A 121 -7.63 14.93 -21.55
N LYS A 122 -8.26 15.61 -22.52
CA LYS A 122 -9.40 16.51 -22.27
C LYS A 122 -10.73 15.98 -22.79
N ASP A 123 -10.71 15.00 -23.70
CA ASP A 123 -11.89 14.59 -24.47
C ASP A 123 -12.29 13.12 -24.30
N ALA A 124 -11.40 12.24 -23.82
CA ALA A 124 -11.64 10.79 -23.81
C ALA A 124 -11.39 10.17 -22.43
N TYR A 125 -12.37 9.51 -21.83
CA TYR A 125 -12.25 9.01 -20.47
C TYR A 125 -11.37 7.75 -20.40
N VAL A 126 -10.20 7.85 -19.75
CA VAL A 126 -9.36 6.68 -19.47
C VAL A 126 -10.04 5.85 -18.37
N LEU A 127 -10.57 4.68 -18.73
CA LEU A 127 -11.31 3.82 -17.80
C LEU A 127 -10.36 3.05 -16.87
N ALA A 128 -9.31 2.49 -17.45
CA ALA A 128 -8.32 1.70 -16.74
C ALA A 128 -6.99 1.72 -17.49
N ALA A 129 -5.93 1.40 -16.75
CA ALA A 129 -4.61 1.19 -17.32
C ALA A 129 -4.01 -0.11 -16.81
N ILE A 130 -3.44 -0.90 -17.72
CA ILE A 130 -2.70 -2.11 -17.38
C ILE A 130 -1.22 -1.75 -17.35
N VAL A 131 -0.65 -1.70 -16.15
CA VAL A 131 0.74 -1.31 -15.93
C VAL A 131 1.53 -2.52 -15.44
N PHE A 132 2.65 -2.80 -16.10
CA PHE A 132 3.58 -3.84 -15.69
C PHE A 132 4.86 -3.21 -15.17
N ASP A 133 5.17 -3.45 -13.89
CA ASP A 133 6.49 -3.17 -13.32
C ASP A 133 7.50 -4.23 -13.77
N HIS A 134 7.81 -4.22 -15.06
CA HIS A 134 8.83 -5.07 -15.66
C HIS A 134 9.50 -4.34 -16.82
N LYS A 135 10.83 -4.35 -16.83
CA LYS A 135 11.63 -3.82 -17.93
C LYS A 135 11.79 -4.89 -19.00
N PHE A 136 10.90 -4.88 -19.98
CA PHE A 136 11.01 -5.72 -21.17
C PHE A 136 12.24 -5.31 -21.99
N LYS A 137 13.12 -6.26 -22.29
CA LYS A 137 14.29 -6.05 -23.16
C LYS A 137 13.92 -6.17 -24.63
N THR A 138 12.87 -6.94 -24.93
CA THR A 138 12.37 -7.15 -26.28
C THR A 138 10.85 -7.11 -26.28
N SER A 139 10.25 -6.65 -27.38
CA SER A 139 8.79 -6.51 -27.48
C SER A 139 8.02 -7.83 -27.40
N ASN A 140 8.65 -8.94 -27.80
CA ASN A 140 8.07 -10.29 -27.75
C ASN A 140 8.43 -11.06 -26.48
N GLU A 141 9.06 -10.40 -25.50
CA GLU A 141 9.36 -11.04 -24.21
C GLU A 141 8.05 -11.41 -23.50
N ARG A 142 7.99 -12.64 -23.00
CA ARG A 142 6.82 -13.13 -22.27
C ARG A 142 6.72 -12.40 -20.94
N LEU A 143 5.50 -12.29 -20.42
CA LEU A 143 5.32 -11.81 -19.06
C LEU A 143 6.14 -12.65 -18.08
N PRO A 144 6.75 -12.03 -17.05
CA PRO A 144 7.39 -12.76 -15.99
C PRO A 144 6.34 -13.64 -15.30
N LEU A 145 6.42 -14.95 -15.54
CA LEU A 145 5.69 -15.93 -14.76
C LEU A 145 6.28 -15.87 -13.36
N GLN A 146 5.43 -15.66 -12.36
CA GLN A 146 5.82 -15.42 -10.97
C GLN A 146 6.90 -16.40 -10.51
N ASP A 147 8.06 -15.85 -10.23
CA ASP A 147 8.81 -16.21 -9.02
C ASP A 147 9.40 -14.97 -8.31
N THR A 148 9.26 -13.76 -8.89
CA THR A 148 9.74 -12.52 -8.25
C THR A 148 9.13 -11.27 -8.90
N SER A 149 7.81 -11.05 -8.79
CA SER A 149 7.23 -9.75 -9.18
C SER A 149 6.21 -9.26 -8.15
N GLU A 150 6.56 -8.12 -7.55
CA GLU A 150 5.66 -7.26 -6.79
C GLU A 150 4.66 -6.69 -7.79
N LYS A 151 3.40 -7.14 -7.72
CA LYS A 151 2.34 -6.73 -8.64
C LYS A 151 1.47 -5.70 -7.93
N ASP A 152 1.77 -4.43 -8.15
CA ASP A 152 0.91 -3.33 -7.73
C ASP A 152 -0.22 -3.13 -8.74
N PHE A 153 -1.39 -3.68 -8.44
CA PHE A 153 -2.62 -3.36 -9.18
C PHE A 153 -3.16 -2.03 -8.64
N LEU A 154 -2.84 -0.92 -9.31
CA LEU A 154 -3.46 0.38 -9.02
C LEU A 154 -4.89 0.40 -9.59
N SER A 155 -5.84 -0.10 -8.80
CA SER A 155 -7.26 0.13 -9.03
C SER A 155 -7.57 1.58 -8.67
N CYS A 156 -7.49 2.48 -9.66
CA CYS A 156 -7.93 3.87 -9.48
C CYS A 156 -9.46 3.89 -9.38
N SER A 157 -9.97 3.96 -8.15
CA SER A 157 -11.38 4.21 -7.89
C SER A 157 -11.65 5.70 -8.14
N ILE A 158 -12.23 6.01 -9.30
CA ILE A 158 -12.73 7.35 -9.58
C ILE A 158 -14.00 7.55 -8.72
N GLN A 159 -13.95 8.51 -7.81
CA GLN A 159 -15.11 9.07 -7.13
C GLN A 159 -15.53 10.38 -7.81
#